data_AF-A0AAE0UC92-F1
#
_entry.id   AF-A0AAE0UC92-F1
#
_cell.length_a   1.000
_cell.length_b   1.000
_cell.length_c   1.000
_cell.angle_alpha   90.00
_cell.angle_beta   90.00
_cell.angle_gamma   90.00
#
_symmetry.space_group_name_H-M   'P 1'
#
loop_
_entity.id
_entity.type
_entity.pdbx_description
1 polymer ?
#
loop_
_entity_poly.entity_id
_entity_poly.type
_entity_poly.pdbx_seq_one_letter_code
_entity_poly.pdbx_strand_id
1 'polypeptide(L)'
;MFAKQIIIAGAFLAALSTAAPASNSVAEIDVPEGLKIIDVTEAAGVELVWYGDADGVESTSEAETPSLSRRCGSNRTQCFNDNQAAASSCEALINGLLNSSNNLPVSPRSVCATLAGNRCCTSWANNLSGAKYYYLQSAASAILRNCRGSAGFVSGKSYDTLLGSTCTTQCLSNRPDGCNNN
;
A
#
# COMPACT_ATOMS: atom_id res chain seq x y z
N MET A 1 0.22 85.78 -18.10
CA MET A 1 0.51 84.63 -18.99
C MET A 1 -0.11 83.39 -18.37
N PHE A 2 -1.14 82.84 -19.00
CA PHE A 2 -1.85 81.65 -18.56
C PHE A 2 -1.16 80.40 -19.10
N ALA A 3 -0.79 79.45 -18.23
CA ALA A 3 -0.34 78.13 -18.65
C ALA A 3 -1.20 77.05 -17.95
N LYS A 4 -2.08 76.44 -18.75
CA LYS A 4 -2.90 75.27 -18.43
C LYS A 4 -2.00 74.09 -18.03
N GLN A 5 -2.27 73.45 -16.89
CA GLN A 5 -1.78 72.11 -16.61
C GLN A 5 -2.92 71.10 -16.75
N ILE A 6 -2.68 70.10 -17.60
CA ILE A 6 -3.60 69.03 -17.95
C ILE A 6 -3.39 67.88 -16.97
N ILE A 7 -4.49 67.39 -16.40
CA ILE A 7 -4.60 66.20 -15.56
C ILE A 7 -4.52 64.95 -16.46
N ILE A 8 -3.69 63.97 -16.10
CA ILE A 8 -3.87 62.58 -16.54
C ILE A 8 -3.74 61.68 -15.30
N ALA A 9 -4.88 61.34 -14.72
CA ALA A 9 -4.99 60.31 -13.69
C ALA A 9 -5.08 58.95 -14.39
N GLY A 10 -3.98 58.19 -14.36
CA GLY A 10 -3.95 56.80 -14.82
C GLY A 10 -4.49 55.88 -13.74
N ALA A 11 -5.72 55.39 -13.91
CA ALA A 11 -6.28 54.34 -13.07
C ALA A 11 -5.71 52.97 -13.50
N PHE A 12 -4.74 52.44 -12.75
CA PHE A 12 -4.32 51.04 -12.87
C PHE A 12 -5.36 50.15 -12.18
N LEU A 13 -6.24 49.54 -12.97
CA LEU A 13 -7.10 48.43 -12.55
C LEU A 13 -6.23 47.18 -12.38
N ALA A 14 -5.81 46.88 -11.16
CA ALA A 14 -5.23 45.60 -10.81
C ALA A 14 -6.34 44.55 -10.76
N ALA A 15 -6.50 43.77 -11.83
CA ALA A 15 -7.33 42.58 -11.83
C ALA A 15 -6.67 41.54 -10.91
N LEU A 16 -7.25 41.29 -9.73
CA LEU A 16 -6.90 40.13 -8.92
C LEU A 16 -7.38 38.88 -9.65
N SER A 17 -6.46 38.20 -10.34
CA SER A 17 -6.67 36.83 -10.77
C SER A 17 -6.86 35.96 -9.53
N THR A 18 -8.09 35.61 -9.21
CA THR A 18 -8.38 34.52 -8.28
C THR A 18 -7.80 33.25 -8.89
N ALA A 19 -6.60 32.88 -8.48
CA ALA A 19 -6.04 31.56 -8.77
C ALA A 19 -7.01 30.54 -8.18
N ALA A 20 -7.74 29.84 -9.05
CA ALA A 20 -8.53 28.70 -8.65
C ALA A 20 -7.60 27.72 -7.90
N PRO A 21 -8.02 27.14 -6.77
CA PRO A 21 -7.23 26.09 -6.14
C PRO A 21 -7.00 25.00 -7.19
N ALA A 22 -5.73 24.70 -7.45
CA ALA A 22 -5.35 23.55 -8.26
C ALA A 22 -6.05 22.33 -7.64
N SER A 23 -7.02 21.80 -8.37
CA SER A 23 -7.68 20.56 -8.02
C SER A 23 -6.59 19.50 -8.06
N ASN A 24 -6.01 19.17 -6.91
CA ASN A 24 -5.17 18.01 -6.75
C ASN A 24 -6.05 16.82 -7.13
N SER A 25 -5.92 16.36 -8.38
CA SER A 25 -6.51 15.10 -8.79
C SER A 25 -5.85 14.05 -7.93
N VAL A 26 -6.55 13.60 -6.89
CA VAL A 26 -6.24 12.34 -6.22
C VAL A 26 -6.10 11.34 -7.36
N ALA A 27 -4.88 10.87 -7.60
CA ALA A 27 -4.63 9.87 -8.62
C ALA A 27 -5.63 8.75 -8.37
N GLU A 28 -6.47 8.48 -9.37
CA GLU A 28 -7.51 7.45 -9.28
C GLU A 28 -6.83 6.17 -8.81
N ILE A 29 -7.25 5.67 -7.64
CA ILE A 29 -6.65 4.48 -7.06
C ILE A 29 -7.01 3.33 -7.98
N ASP A 30 -6.04 2.86 -8.77
CA ASP A 30 -6.19 1.70 -9.63
C ASP A 30 -6.41 0.46 -8.76
N VAL A 31 -7.65 0.00 -8.67
CA VAL A 31 -8.10 -1.19 -7.94
C VAL A 31 -8.15 -2.35 -8.92
N PRO A 32 -7.32 -3.40 -8.75
CA PRO A 32 -7.35 -4.56 -9.63
C PRO A 32 -8.71 -5.28 -9.63
N GLU A 33 -9.02 -5.92 -10.75
CA GLU A 33 -10.23 -6.72 -10.92
C GLU A 33 -10.34 -7.78 -9.81
N GLY A 34 -11.52 -7.88 -9.19
CA GLY A 34 -11.78 -8.79 -8.07
C GLY A 34 -11.48 -8.23 -6.66
N LEU A 35 -10.79 -7.08 -6.55
CA LEU A 35 -10.59 -6.38 -5.28
C LEU A 35 -11.49 -5.16 -5.13
N LYS A 36 -11.79 -4.79 -3.88
CA LYS A 36 -12.42 -3.53 -3.49
C LYS A 36 -11.68 -2.90 -2.31
N ILE A 37 -11.71 -1.58 -2.21
CA ILE A 37 -11.27 -0.87 -1.01
C ILE A 37 -12.26 -1.18 0.11
N ILE A 38 -11.78 -1.72 1.23
CA ILE A 38 -12.62 -2.08 2.38
C ILE A 38 -12.39 -1.17 3.58
N ASP A 39 -11.22 -0.55 3.66
CA ASP A 39 -10.87 0.36 4.75
C ASP A 39 -9.72 1.28 4.31
N VAL A 40 -9.67 2.47 4.92
CA VAL A 40 -8.60 3.44 4.76
C VAL A 40 -8.23 3.94 6.14
N THR A 41 -6.99 3.72 6.55
CA THR A 41 -6.50 4.08 7.88
C THR A 41 -5.23 4.90 7.79
N GLU A 42 -5.05 5.86 8.68
CA GLU A 42 -3.78 6.58 8.79
C GLU A 42 -2.88 5.92 9.85
N ALA A 43 -1.61 5.68 9.50
CA ALA A 43 -0.61 5.17 10.43
C ALA A 43 0.78 5.70 10.08
N ALA A 44 1.55 6.10 11.09
CA ALA A 44 2.91 6.63 10.91
C ALA A 44 3.01 7.80 9.89
N GLY A 45 1.95 8.62 9.77
CA GLY A 45 1.90 9.75 8.84
C GLY A 45 1.70 9.35 7.37
N VAL A 46 1.32 8.10 7.10
CA VAL A 46 0.92 7.64 5.76
C VAL A 46 -0.48 7.04 5.78
N GLU A 47 -1.18 7.19 4.66
CA GLU A 47 -2.45 6.52 4.41
C GLU A 47 -2.21 5.06 4.02
N LEU A 48 -2.88 4.15 4.71
CA LEU A 48 -2.94 2.73 4.41
C LEU A 48 -4.29 2.40 3.81
N VAL A 49 -4.29 1.93 2.57
CA VAL A 49 -5.48 1.50 1.85
C VAL A 49 -5.56 -0.03 1.91
N TRP A 50 -6.65 -0.54 2.48
CA TRP A 50 -6.90 -1.97 2.65
C TRP A 50 -7.82 -2.48 1.53
N TYR A 51 -7.40 -3.55 0.86
CA TYR A 51 -8.15 -4.15 -0.24
C TYR A 51 -8.61 -5.56 0.12
N GLY A 52 -9.89 -5.85 -0.09
CA GLY A 52 -10.48 -7.16 0.10
C GLY A 52 -11.25 -7.64 -1.13
N ASP A 53 -11.76 -8.86 -1.08
CA ASP A 53 -12.48 -9.46 -2.20
C ASP A 53 -13.84 -8.78 -2.41
N ALA A 54 -14.20 -8.56 -3.68
CA ALA A 54 -15.42 -7.84 -4.04
C ALA A 54 -16.70 -8.53 -3.50
N ASP A 55 -16.75 -9.87 -3.56
CA ASP A 55 -17.95 -10.66 -3.30
C ASP A 55 -18.19 -11.01 -1.83
N GLY A 56 -17.38 -10.47 -0.90
CA GLY A 56 -17.58 -10.69 0.54
C GLY A 56 -17.68 -12.17 0.90
N VAL A 57 -16.87 -13.00 0.23
CA VAL A 57 -16.94 -14.46 0.37
C VAL A 57 -16.64 -14.78 1.82
N GLU A 58 -17.68 -15.14 2.58
CA GLU A 58 -17.53 -15.98 3.77
C GLU A 58 -16.79 -17.21 3.30
N SER A 59 -15.47 -17.16 3.41
CA SER A 59 -14.64 -18.25 2.98
C SER A 59 -14.88 -19.38 3.96
N THR A 60 -15.66 -20.36 3.51
CA THR A 60 -15.67 -21.70 4.08
C THR A 60 -14.23 -22.11 4.25
N SER A 61 -13.79 -22.07 5.51
CA SER A 61 -12.59 -22.73 5.98
C SER A 61 -12.73 -24.21 5.65
N GLU A 62 -12.35 -24.63 4.44
CA GLU A 62 -11.90 -26.00 4.25
C GLU A 62 -10.65 -26.12 5.12
N ALA A 63 -10.87 -26.63 6.32
CA ALA A 63 -9.82 -27.03 7.22
C ALA A 63 -9.02 -28.10 6.49
N GLU A 64 -7.94 -27.69 5.82
CA GLU A 64 -6.92 -28.62 5.36
C GLU A 64 -6.53 -29.45 6.58
N THR A 65 -6.80 -30.75 6.50
CA THR A 65 -6.39 -31.73 7.50
C THR A 65 -4.94 -31.47 7.89
N PRO A 66 -4.60 -31.40 9.19
CA PRO A 66 -3.26 -31.04 9.63
C PRO A 66 -2.29 -32.14 9.18
N SER A 67 -1.68 -31.94 8.02
CA SER A 67 -0.55 -32.74 7.59
C SER A 67 0.56 -32.50 8.60
N LEU A 68 0.96 -33.57 9.29
CA LEU A 68 2.01 -33.55 10.30
C LEU A 68 3.20 -32.67 9.84
N SER A 69 3.39 -31.55 10.54
CA SER A 69 4.62 -30.74 10.62
C SER A 69 5.00 -29.75 9.50
N ARG A 70 4.06 -29.04 8.85
CA ARG A 70 4.45 -27.84 8.09
C ARG A 70 4.87 -26.72 9.06
N ARG A 71 6.18 -26.61 9.34
CA ARG A 71 6.77 -25.51 10.11
C ARG A 71 6.89 -24.29 9.21
N CYS A 72 6.01 -23.31 9.41
CA CYS A 72 6.08 -22.00 8.76
C CYS A 72 6.80 -20.99 9.66
N GLY A 73 7.17 -19.86 9.07
CA GLY A 73 7.97 -18.80 9.69
C GLY A 73 9.41 -18.71 9.15
N SER A 74 9.80 -19.52 8.16
CA SER A 74 11.14 -19.42 7.56
C SER A 74 11.30 -18.13 6.74
N ASN A 75 10.18 -17.59 6.24
CA ASN A 75 10.11 -16.39 5.41
C ASN A 75 11.08 -16.43 4.23
N ARG A 76 11.26 -17.61 3.60
CA ARG A 76 12.17 -17.78 2.48
C ARG A 76 11.80 -16.84 1.34
N THR A 77 12.70 -15.94 0.97
CA THR A 77 12.43 -14.89 -0.02
C THR A 77 12.83 -15.29 -1.43
N GLN A 78 12.03 -14.90 -2.42
CA GLN A 78 12.38 -14.90 -3.85
C GLN A 78 12.12 -13.50 -4.42
N CYS A 79 13.07 -12.99 -5.18
CA CYS A 79 13.04 -11.63 -5.72
C CYS A 79 12.62 -11.64 -7.19
N PHE A 80 11.94 -10.58 -7.61
CA PHE A 80 11.45 -10.39 -8.97
C PHE A 80 11.82 -8.99 -9.49
N ASN A 81 11.86 -8.85 -10.82
CA ASN A 81 12.14 -7.57 -11.47
C ASN A 81 10.88 -6.88 -12.02
N ASP A 82 9.73 -7.55 -11.94
CA ASP A 82 8.45 -7.00 -12.38
C ASP A 82 7.71 -6.36 -11.21
N ASN A 83 6.91 -5.33 -11.50
CA ASN A 83 5.99 -4.69 -10.55
C ASN A 83 6.71 -4.14 -9.30
N GLN A 84 7.88 -3.56 -9.51
CA GLN A 84 8.70 -3.09 -8.42
C GLN A 84 8.11 -1.83 -7.78
N ALA A 85 8.16 -1.77 -6.45
CA ALA A 85 7.84 -0.60 -5.67
C ALA A 85 9.13 0.11 -5.24
N ALA A 86 9.05 1.43 -5.04
CA ALA A 86 10.12 2.18 -4.41
C ALA A 86 10.35 1.66 -2.98
N ALA A 87 11.60 1.37 -2.61
CA ALA A 87 11.94 0.83 -1.30
C ALA A 87 11.47 1.74 -0.16
N SER A 88 11.54 3.07 -0.34
CA SER A 88 11.06 4.06 0.64
C SER A 88 9.56 3.96 0.90
N SER A 89 8.74 3.73 -0.13
CA SER A 89 7.30 3.51 0.04
C SER A 89 7.02 2.22 0.81
N CYS A 90 7.83 1.18 0.59
CA CYS A 90 7.72 -0.07 1.34
C CYS A 90 8.18 0.06 2.80
N GLU A 91 9.22 0.85 3.06
CA GLU A 91 9.64 1.21 4.42
C GLU A 91 8.51 1.94 5.15
N ALA A 92 7.86 2.90 4.49
CA ALA A 92 6.73 3.63 5.05
C ALA A 92 5.52 2.71 5.34
N LEU A 93 5.19 1.80 4.41
CA LEU A 93 4.17 0.77 4.62
C LEU A 93 4.47 -0.08 5.87
N ILE A 94 5.68 -0.63 5.95
CA ILE A 94 6.11 -1.49 7.07
C ILE A 94 6.08 -0.72 8.40
N ASN A 95 6.49 0.55 8.40
CA ASN A 95 6.42 1.42 9.58
C ASN A 95 4.98 1.74 9.98
N GLY A 96 4.06 1.91 9.03
CA GLY A 96 2.63 2.05 9.29
C GLY A 96 2.05 0.82 10.02
N LEU A 97 2.47 -0.38 9.59
CA LEU A 97 2.05 -1.64 10.20
C LEU A 97 2.56 -1.86 11.63
N LEU A 98 3.63 -1.19 12.06
CA LEU A 98 4.21 -1.27 13.43
C LEU A 98 3.30 -0.72 14.51
N ASN A 99 2.52 0.30 14.17
CA ASN A 99 1.83 1.09 15.18
C ASN A 99 0.39 0.63 15.44
N SER A 100 -0.02 -0.52 14.90
CA SER A 100 -1.39 -1.00 15.01
C SER A 100 -1.47 -2.38 15.68
N SER A 101 -2.28 -2.46 16.72
CA SER A 101 -2.69 -3.70 17.38
C SER A 101 -4.00 -4.26 16.81
N ASN A 102 -4.54 -3.63 15.77
CA ASN A 102 -5.79 -4.03 15.13
C ASN A 102 -5.67 -5.45 14.56
N ASN A 103 -6.78 -6.17 14.66
CA ASN A 103 -6.92 -7.46 14.00
C ASN A 103 -6.95 -7.24 12.49
N LEU A 104 -6.28 -8.11 11.74
CA LEU A 104 -6.51 -8.25 10.32
C LEU A 104 -7.90 -8.89 10.15
N PRO A 105 -8.84 -8.23 9.47
CA PRO A 105 -10.11 -8.89 9.15
C PRO A 105 -9.86 -10.06 8.18
N VAL A 106 -10.83 -10.98 8.09
CA VAL A 106 -10.74 -12.21 7.24
C VAL A 106 -10.43 -11.86 5.78
N SER A 107 -10.95 -10.73 5.32
CA SER A 107 -10.53 -9.96 4.15
C SER A 107 -10.19 -8.57 4.67
N PRO A 108 -8.96 -8.08 4.53
CA PRO A 108 -8.31 -7.81 3.26
C PRO A 108 -7.43 -8.96 2.76
N ARG A 109 -6.98 -8.83 1.52
CA ARG A 109 -5.93 -9.65 0.89
C ARG A 109 -4.64 -8.87 0.71
N SER A 110 -4.72 -7.55 0.86
CA SER A 110 -3.56 -6.67 0.77
C SER A 110 -3.79 -5.33 1.45
N VAL A 111 -2.68 -4.64 1.67
CA VAL A 111 -2.63 -3.27 2.14
C VAL A 111 -1.53 -2.52 1.41
N CYS A 112 -1.83 -1.29 1.01
CA CYS A 112 -0.89 -0.44 0.31
C CYS A 112 -0.68 0.88 1.04
N ALA A 113 0.53 1.42 0.94
CA ALA A 113 0.84 2.80 1.27
C ALA A 113 1.33 3.52 0.01
N THR A 114 0.96 4.80 -0.11
CA THR A 114 1.46 5.68 -1.17
C THR A 114 2.30 6.78 -0.55
N LEU A 115 3.55 6.91 -0.99
CA LEU A 115 4.47 7.95 -0.56
C LEU A 115 5.07 8.63 -1.79
N ALA A 116 4.93 9.96 -1.89
CA ALA A 116 5.45 10.76 -3.01
C ALA A 116 5.07 10.18 -4.39
N GLY A 117 3.81 9.77 -4.57
CA GLY A 117 3.30 9.17 -5.81
C GLY A 117 3.73 7.72 -6.06
N ASN A 118 4.56 7.13 -5.20
CA ASN A 118 5.01 5.75 -5.33
C ASN A 118 4.22 4.85 -4.37
N ARG A 119 3.59 3.81 -4.93
CA ARG A 119 2.80 2.83 -4.19
C ARG A 119 3.66 1.62 -3.83
N CYS A 120 3.57 1.18 -2.57
CA CYS A 120 4.02 -0.15 -2.17
C CYS A 120 2.87 -0.87 -1.48
N CYS A 121 2.72 -2.16 -1.79
CA CYS A 121 1.67 -3.01 -1.30
C CYS A 121 2.28 -4.28 -0.72
N THR A 122 1.69 -4.75 0.37
CA THR A 122 1.88 -6.13 0.81
C THR A 122 0.58 -6.90 0.69
N SER A 123 0.66 -8.09 0.12
CA SER A 123 -0.49 -8.96 -0.15
C SER A 123 -0.18 -10.38 0.34
N TRP A 124 -1.21 -11.21 0.53
CA TRP A 124 -1.04 -12.60 0.97
C TRP A 124 -1.98 -13.56 0.26
N ALA A 125 -1.58 -14.84 0.18
CA ALA A 125 -2.25 -15.85 -0.65
C ALA A 125 -3.41 -16.59 0.05
N ASN A 126 -3.45 -16.67 1.38
CA ASN A 126 -4.45 -17.44 2.11
C ASN A 126 -5.20 -16.57 3.12
N ASN A 127 -6.45 -16.89 3.41
CA ASN A 127 -7.20 -16.18 4.42
C ASN A 127 -6.59 -16.40 5.81
N LEU A 128 -6.50 -15.32 6.56
CA LEU A 128 -5.78 -15.30 7.82
C LEU A 128 -6.73 -15.56 8.98
N SER A 129 -6.28 -16.35 9.95
CA SER A 129 -6.96 -16.54 11.22
C SER A 129 -6.13 -15.98 12.37
N GLY A 130 -6.77 -15.17 13.22
CA GLY A 130 -6.13 -14.58 14.40
C GLY A 130 -4.96 -13.64 14.09
N ALA A 131 -4.91 -13.10 12.88
CA ALA A 131 -3.83 -12.21 12.46
C ALA A 131 -4.11 -10.76 12.88
N LYS A 132 -3.05 -9.97 12.95
CA LYS A 132 -2.97 -8.58 13.39
C LYS A 132 -2.02 -7.86 12.46
N TYR A 133 -2.15 -6.55 12.35
CA TYR A 133 -1.44 -5.76 11.34
C TYR A 133 0.07 -5.98 11.43
N TYR A 134 0.61 -6.09 12.65
CA TYR A 134 2.04 -6.29 12.85
C TYR A 134 2.60 -7.63 12.36
N TYR A 135 1.78 -8.68 12.19
CA TYR A 135 2.28 -9.96 11.69
C TYR A 135 2.79 -9.85 10.24
N LEU A 136 2.28 -8.89 9.45
CA LEU A 136 2.71 -8.65 8.08
C LEU A 136 4.15 -8.14 7.97
N GLN A 137 4.75 -7.66 9.06
CA GLN A 137 6.05 -6.98 8.97
C GLN A 137 7.21 -7.94 8.73
N SER A 138 7.19 -9.12 9.34
CA SER A 138 8.37 -9.99 9.39
C SER A 138 8.78 -10.44 7.98
N ALA A 139 7.83 -10.96 7.21
CA ALA A 139 8.07 -11.37 5.83
C ALA A 139 8.22 -10.16 4.88
N ALA A 140 7.44 -9.08 5.04
CA ALA A 140 7.63 -7.85 4.25
C ALA A 140 9.04 -7.26 4.42
N SER A 141 9.55 -7.21 5.65
CA SER A 141 10.90 -6.73 5.96
C SER A 141 11.99 -7.67 5.42
N ALA A 142 11.74 -8.98 5.43
CA ALA A 142 12.65 -9.95 4.82
C ALA A 142 12.74 -9.73 3.30
N ILE A 143 11.60 -9.54 2.62
CA ILE A 143 11.57 -9.23 1.19
C ILE A 143 12.28 -7.91 0.91
N LEU A 144 11.96 -6.85 1.66
CA LEU A 144 12.61 -5.55 1.52
C LEU A 144 14.13 -5.64 1.64
N ARG A 145 14.63 -6.37 2.64
CA ARG A 145 16.07 -6.51 2.87
C ARG A 145 16.77 -7.32 1.79
N ASN A 146 16.15 -8.42 1.34
CA ASN A 146 16.81 -9.37 0.44
C ASN A 146 16.59 -9.05 -1.05
N CYS A 147 15.51 -8.33 -1.38
CA CYS A 147 15.09 -8.08 -2.76
C CYS A 147 15.19 -6.60 -3.18
N ARG A 148 15.70 -5.72 -2.31
CA ARG A 148 16.03 -4.35 -2.70
C ARG A 148 17.23 -4.35 -3.65
N GLY A 149 16.97 -4.00 -4.90
CA GLY A 149 18.01 -3.77 -5.90
C GLY A 149 18.82 -2.50 -5.63
N SER A 150 19.96 -2.36 -6.31
CA SER A 150 20.83 -1.18 -6.23
C SER A 150 20.12 0.12 -6.65
N ALA A 151 19.11 0.02 -7.52
CA ALA A 151 18.29 1.14 -7.96
C ALA A 151 17.24 1.61 -6.92
N GLY A 152 17.15 0.97 -5.75
CA GLY A 152 16.22 1.37 -4.70
C GLY A 152 14.78 0.88 -4.92
N PHE A 153 14.60 -0.15 -5.73
CA PHE A 153 13.31 -0.78 -6.00
C PHE A 153 13.25 -2.21 -5.45
N VAL A 154 12.05 -2.67 -5.08
CA VAL A 154 11.82 -3.99 -4.52
C VAL A 154 10.57 -4.64 -5.12
N SER A 155 10.70 -5.92 -5.46
CA SER A 155 9.58 -6.83 -5.72
C SER A 155 9.98 -8.22 -5.26
N GLY A 156 9.10 -8.90 -4.53
CA GLY A 156 9.43 -10.22 -3.99
C GLY A 156 8.26 -10.95 -3.36
N LYS A 157 8.49 -12.25 -3.14
CA LYS A 157 7.61 -13.16 -2.40
C LYS A 157 8.37 -13.76 -1.22
N SER A 158 7.68 -13.98 -0.12
CA SER A 158 8.15 -14.73 1.05
C SER A 158 7.28 -15.97 1.22
N TYR A 159 7.90 -17.13 1.03
CA TYR A 159 7.27 -18.43 1.20
C TYR A 159 7.32 -18.88 2.65
N ASP A 160 6.44 -19.84 2.98
CA ASP A 160 6.36 -20.44 4.31
C ASP A 160 6.23 -19.36 5.40
N THR A 161 5.44 -18.30 5.13
CA THR A 161 5.22 -17.19 6.06
C THR A 161 4.15 -17.60 7.08
N LEU A 162 4.39 -17.33 8.37
CA LEU A 162 3.37 -17.50 9.41
C LEU A 162 2.74 -16.14 9.75
N LEU A 163 1.46 -15.98 9.42
CA LEU A 163 0.67 -14.80 9.77
C LEU A 163 -0.48 -15.21 10.68
N GLY A 164 -0.47 -14.74 11.93
CA GLY A 164 -1.38 -15.27 12.96
C GLY A 164 -1.18 -16.77 13.14
N SER A 165 -2.21 -17.58 12.88
CA SER A 165 -2.13 -19.04 12.88
C SER A 165 -2.06 -19.67 11.47
N THR A 166 -1.93 -18.86 10.40
CA THR A 166 -2.01 -19.34 9.02
C THR A 166 -0.64 -19.35 8.36
N CYS A 167 -0.30 -20.48 7.74
CA CYS A 167 0.82 -20.60 6.80
C CYS A 167 0.40 -20.02 5.44
N THR A 168 1.15 -19.06 4.91
CA THR A 168 0.85 -18.46 3.61
C THR A 168 2.10 -17.98 2.87
N THR A 169 1.88 -17.45 1.67
CA THR A 169 2.86 -16.65 0.95
C THR A 169 2.50 -15.19 1.12
N GLN A 170 3.48 -14.35 1.47
CA GLN A 170 3.33 -12.91 1.51
C GLN A 170 4.16 -12.27 0.40
N CYS A 171 3.65 -11.23 -0.24
CA CYS A 171 4.29 -10.53 -1.35
C CYS A 171 4.52 -9.06 -0.99
N LEU A 172 5.51 -8.45 -1.64
CA LEU A 172 5.79 -7.02 -1.56
C LEU A 172 6.06 -6.50 -2.97
N SER A 173 5.25 -5.56 -3.46
CA SER A 173 5.33 -5.04 -4.84
C SER A 173 4.59 -3.71 -4.96
N ASN A 174 4.47 -3.12 -6.15
CA ASN A 174 3.65 -1.92 -6.39
C ASN A 174 2.17 -2.23 -6.68
N ARG A 175 1.73 -3.49 -6.54
CA ARG A 175 0.35 -3.93 -6.79
C ARG A 175 -0.28 -4.64 -5.58
N PRO A 176 -1.58 -4.40 -5.31
CA PRO A 176 -2.28 -5.08 -4.21
C PRO A 176 -2.59 -6.57 -4.47
N ASP A 177 -2.52 -7.03 -5.72
CA ASP A 177 -2.77 -8.42 -6.13
C ASP A 177 -1.48 -9.26 -6.26
N GLY A 178 -0.36 -8.82 -5.69
CA GLY A 178 0.97 -9.40 -5.91
C GLY A 178 1.11 -10.90 -5.62
N CYS A 179 0.24 -11.46 -4.76
CA CYS A 179 0.20 -12.88 -4.42
C CYS A 179 -0.82 -13.71 -5.20
N ASN A 180 -1.66 -13.11 -6.05
CA ASN A 180 -2.72 -13.81 -6.77
C ASN A 180 -2.24 -14.56 -8.03
N ASN A 181 -0.98 -14.37 -8.45
CA ASN A 181 -0.40 -15.06 -9.61
C ASN A 181 0.44 -16.26 -9.14
N ASN A 182 -0.13 -17.45 -9.29
CA ASN A 182 0.58 -18.74 -9.27
C ASN A 182 1.14 -19.04 -10.66
#